data_AF-A0A835CPA7-F1
#
_entry.id   AF-A0A835CPA7-F1
#
_cell.length_a   1.000
_cell.length_b   1.000
_cell.length_c   1.000
_cell.angle_alpha   90.00
_cell.angle_beta   90.00
_cell.angle_gamma   90.00
#
_symmetry.space_group_name_H-M   'P 1'
#
loop_
_entity.id
_entity.type
_entity.pdbx_description
1 polymer ?
#
loop_
_entity_poly.entity_id
_entity_poly.type
_entity_poly.pdbx_seq_one_letter_code
_entity_poly.pdbx_strand_id
1 'polypeptide(L)'
;MTINFIESKDPLNVDHKMKFRSKKGQLPFVELNGTEIADSAIILKELSQKFKKDLDVNLTNEQRIISHAMISMIENHLVWVNCWWRSKNTDLVLKGYKINLQHAVGSIFPNGILNFFFKFSYARKGAKKLKAQGMGVHTAEEIEQFGCDDLKALCDLLADKPFFFGDEPTTLDVVAFSLLAQILYIEKSTPYSLRDYMETNCPNLVGHCSRMKERCFPDWEEMCNTLDMNTHLPKPPKEEEKESKEDKKETKESKEGKEGKEGDKEKADGEEKEGEKDKEVDENKEKEKNTN
;
A
#
# COMPACT_ATOMS: atom_id res chain seq x y z
N MET A 1 1.16 2.84 -4.66
CA MET A 1 0.64 1.47 -4.87
C MET A 1 -0.28 1.58 -6.07
N THR A 2 0.11 1.00 -7.21
CA THR A 2 -0.50 1.33 -8.51
C THR A 2 -0.91 0.05 -9.23
N ILE A 3 -1.95 0.15 -10.06
CA ILE A 3 -2.37 -0.91 -10.98
C ILE A 3 -1.74 -0.57 -12.34
N ASN A 4 -1.04 -1.50 -12.98
CA ASN A 4 -0.49 -1.27 -14.32
C ASN A 4 -1.20 -2.16 -15.35
N PHE A 5 -1.66 -1.56 -16.44
CA PHE A 5 -2.05 -2.27 -17.64
C PHE A 5 -0.88 -2.21 -18.62
N ILE A 6 -0.34 -3.37 -18.98
CA ILE A 6 0.79 -3.49 -19.90
C ILE A 6 0.26 -4.17 -21.17
N GLU A 7 -0.54 -3.43 -21.94
CA GLU A 7 -1.03 -3.85 -23.26
C GLU A 7 -0.21 -3.26 -24.42
N SER A 8 0.68 -2.29 -24.15
CA SER A 8 1.46 -1.58 -25.17
C SER A 8 2.90 -1.26 -24.71
N LYS A 9 3.70 -0.62 -25.58
CA LYS A 9 5.07 -0.16 -25.25
C LYS A 9 5.11 0.76 -24.02
N ASP A 10 4.01 1.47 -23.76
CA ASP A 10 3.87 2.37 -22.63
C ASP A 10 2.84 1.80 -21.64
N PRO A 11 3.24 1.49 -20.39
CA PRO A 11 2.34 0.95 -19.39
C PRO A 11 1.38 2.05 -18.88
N LEU A 12 0.09 1.72 -18.79
CA LEU A 12 -0.92 2.62 -18.24
C LEU A 12 -1.08 2.36 -16.74
N ASN A 13 -0.78 3.35 -15.90
CA ASN A 13 -1.13 3.32 -14.49
C ASN A 13 -2.63 3.63 -14.32
N VAL A 14 -3.36 2.77 -13.60
CA VAL A 14 -4.76 2.99 -13.25
C VAL A 14 -4.87 3.29 -11.77
N ASP A 15 -5.53 4.42 -11.46
CA ASP A 15 -5.88 4.77 -10.08
C ASP A 15 -6.89 3.76 -9.54
N HIS A 16 -6.48 3.06 -8.49
CA HIS A 16 -7.32 2.04 -7.86
C HIS A 16 -8.50 2.63 -7.07
N LYS A 17 -8.53 3.94 -6.79
CA LYS A 17 -9.57 4.67 -6.03
C LYS A 17 -10.02 3.98 -4.74
N MET A 18 -9.07 3.30 -4.09
CA MET A 18 -9.30 2.38 -2.96
C MET A 18 -10.35 1.27 -3.17
N LYS A 19 -10.80 1.03 -4.41
CA LYS A 19 -11.85 0.07 -4.81
C LYS A 19 -11.28 -1.14 -5.54
N PHE A 20 -10.34 -0.92 -6.46
CA PHE A 20 -9.78 -2.00 -7.27
C PHE A 20 -8.74 -2.81 -6.49
N ARG A 21 -8.83 -4.14 -6.61
CA ARG A 21 -7.95 -5.16 -6.05
C ARG A 21 -7.87 -6.30 -7.04
N SER A 22 -6.80 -7.09 -6.99
CA SER A 22 -6.75 -8.33 -7.75
C SER A 22 -7.87 -9.28 -7.32
N LYS A 23 -8.07 -10.36 -8.09
CA LYS A 23 -8.93 -11.49 -7.71
C LYS A 23 -8.53 -12.12 -6.36
N LYS A 24 -7.27 -11.95 -5.94
CA LYS A 24 -6.75 -12.35 -4.62
C LYS A 24 -6.95 -11.30 -3.52
N GLY A 25 -7.55 -10.15 -3.83
CA GLY A 25 -7.71 -9.04 -2.89
C GLY A 25 -6.41 -8.25 -2.61
N GLN A 26 -5.36 -8.45 -3.41
CA GLN A 26 -4.03 -7.92 -3.18
C GLN A 26 -3.71 -6.71 -4.09
N LEU A 27 -2.75 -5.91 -3.64
CA LEU A 27 -2.03 -4.92 -4.43
C LEU A 27 -0.52 -5.10 -4.18
N PRO A 28 0.35 -4.76 -5.14
CA PRO A 28 0.02 -4.38 -6.51
C PRO A 28 -0.50 -5.58 -7.34
N PHE A 29 -1.16 -5.27 -8.45
CA PHE A 29 -1.44 -6.23 -9.53
C PHE A 29 -1.33 -5.53 -10.88
N VAL A 30 -1.09 -6.31 -11.93
CA VAL A 30 -1.05 -5.85 -13.31
C VAL A 30 -1.95 -6.70 -14.18
N GLU A 31 -2.39 -6.12 -15.29
CA GLU A 31 -2.98 -6.89 -16.39
C GLU A 31 -2.00 -6.89 -17.57
N LEU A 32 -1.61 -8.08 -18.00
CA LEU A 32 -0.63 -8.31 -19.04
C LEU A 32 -1.26 -9.19 -20.12
N ASN A 33 -1.56 -8.59 -21.29
CA ASN A 33 -2.28 -9.26 -22.39
C ASN A 33 -3.59 -9.95 -21.92
N GLY A 34 -4.44 -9.25 -21.17
CA GLY A 34 -5.70 -9.80 -20.63
C GLY A 34 -5.55 -10.78 -19.46
N THR A 35 -4.31 -11.04 -18.99
CA THR A 35 -4.05 -11.90 -17.83
C THR A 35 -3.72 -11.05 -16.61
N GLU A 36 -4.53 -11.20 -15.55
CA GLU A 36 -4.25 -10.58 -14.25
C GLU A 36 -3.13 -11.31 -13.51
N ILE A 37 -2.11 -10.57 -13.08
CA ILE A 37 -0.99 -11.05 -12.30
C ILE A 37 -0.91 -10.20 -11.02
N ALA A 38 -1.09 -10.84 -9.87
CA ALA A 38 -0.99 -10.21 -8.55
C ALA A 38 0.27 -10.66 -7.83
N ASP A 39 0.68 -9.89 -6.80
CA ASP A 39 1.92 -10.04 -6.02
C ASP A 39 3.15 -9.48 -6.73
N SER A 40 3.88 -8.57 -6.07
CA SER A 40 5.03 -7.87 -6.67
C SER A 40 6.15 -8.80 -7.10
N ALA A 41 6.45 -9.86 -6.34
CA ALA A 41 7.52 -10.80 -6.69
C ALA A 41 7.11 -11.65 -7.91
N ILE A 42 5.84 -12.06 -7.99
CA ILE A 42 5.31 -12.77 -9.16
C ILE A 42 5.30 -11.85 -10.38
N ILE A 43 4.82 -10.60 -10.23
CA ILE A 43 4.80 -9.60 -11.31
C ILE A 43 6.21 -9.37 -11.86
N LEU A 44 7.21 -9.14 -10.99
CA LEU A 44 8.59 -8.93 -11.41
C LEU A 44 9.14 -10.15 -12.16
N LYS A 45 8.86 -11.37 -11.68
CA LYS A 45 9.28 -12.60 -12.33
C LYS A 45 8.68 -12.75 -13.73
N GLU A 46 7.37 -12.57 -13.87
CA GLU A 46 6.66 -12.71 -15.15
C GLU A 46 7.11 -11.65 -16.17
N LEU A 47 7.30 -10.39 -15.72
CA LEU A 47 7.80 -9.32 -16.58
C LEU A 47 9.26 -9.55 -16.99
N SER A 48 10.11 -9.98 -16.05
CA SER A 48 11.51 -10.34 -16.34
C SER A 48 11.60 -11.43 -17.42
N GLN A 49 10.79 -12.49 -17.29
CA GLN A 49 10.72 -13.56 -18.28
C GLN A 49 10.20 -13.08 -19.63
N LYS A 50 9.09 -12.32 -19.65
CA LYS A 50 8.47 -11.83 -20.88
C LYS A 50 9.39 -10.88 -21.66
N PHE A 51 10.05 -9.95 -20.97
CA PHE A 51 10.91 -8.94 -21.58
C PHE A 51 12.38 -9.35 -21.66
N LYS A 52 12.73 -10.56 -21.19
CA LYS A 52 14.10 -11.09 -21.13
C LYS A 52 15.06 -10.13 -20.44
N LYS A 53 14.61 -9.56 -19.31
CA LYS A 53 15.35 -8.59 -18.51
C LYS A 53 15.40 -9.05 -17.05
N ASP A 54 16.44 -9.78 -16.71
CA ASP A 54 16.76 -10.15 -15.34
C ASP A 54 17.69 -9.10 -14.72
N LEU A 55 17.20 -8.38 -13.71
CA LEU A 55 17.98 -7.38 -12.96
C LEU A 55 19.10 -8.01 -12.15
N ASP A 56 18.96 -9.30 -11.80
CA ASP A 56 19.88 -10.00 -10.93
C ASP A 56 20.87 -10.88 -11.72
N VAL A 57 20.87 -10.79 -13.06
CA VAL A 57 21.62 -11.70 -13.95
C VAL A 57 23.11 -11.82 -13.61
N ASN A 58 23.72 -10.73 -13.16
CA ASN A 58 25.14 -10.67 -12.84
C ASN A 58 25.47 -10.98 -11.37
N LEU A 59 24.46 -11.29 -10.54
CA LEU A 59 24.69 -11.60 -9.13
C LEU A 59 25.32 -12.97 -8.95
N THR A 60 26.36 -13.03 -8.11
CA THR A 60 26.89 -14.30 -7.60
C THR A 60 25.85 -14.99 -6.70
N ASN A 61 26.02 -16.29 -6.46
CA ASN A 61 25.13 -17.03 -5.57
C ASN A 61 25.10 -16.42 -4.15
N GLU A 62 26.25 -15.97 -3.65
CA GLU A 62 26.34 -15.28 -2.36
C GLU A 62 25.53 -13.98 -2.35
N GLN A 63 25.68 -13.15 -3.38
CA GLN A 63 24.93 -11.90 -3.50
C GLN A 63 23.42 -12.16 -3.61
N ARG A 64 23.00 -13.24 -4.27
CA ARG A 64 21.58 -13.63 -4.34
C ARG A 64 21.02 -14.03 -2.97
N ILE A 65 21.80 -14.72 -2.14
CA ILE A 65 21.41 -15.07 -0.77
C ILE A 65 21.28 -13.80 0.09
N ILE A 66 22.26 -12.90 0.00
CA ILE A 66 22.23 -11.61 0.72
C ILE A 66 21.01 -10.78 0.26
N SER A 67 20.78 -10.70 -1.05
CA SER A 67 19.64 -10.01 -1.64
C SER A 67 18.32 -10.53 -1.08
N HIS A 68 18.14 -11.85 -1.06
CA HIS A 68 16.95 -12.48 -0.52
C HIS A 68 16.75 -12.17 0.97
N ALA A 69 17.81 -12.22 1.78
CA ALA A 69 17.75 -11.91 3.21
C ALA A 69 17.36 -10.45 3.45
N MET A 70 17.97 -9.51 2.72
CA MET A 70 17.66 -8.08 2.85
C MET A 70 16.27 -7.72 2.35
N ILE A 71 15.82 -8.29 1.23
CA ILE A 71 14.43 -8.13 0.75
C ILE A 71 13.46 -8.64 1.81
N SER A 72 13.75 -9.82 2.39
CA SER A 72 12.90 -10.40 3.44
C SER A 72 12.83 -9.49 4.68
N MET A 73 13.94 -8.89 5.10
CA MET A 73 13.98 -7.90 6.18
C MET A 73 13.17 -6.66 5.83
N ILE A 74 13.36 -6.08 4.63
CA ILE A 74 12.59 -4.92 4.19
C ILE A 74 11.09 -5.21 4.24
N GLU A 75 10.64 -6.30 3.62
CA GLU A 75 9.21 -6.61 3.46
C GLU A 75 8.53 -7.10 4.74
N ASN A 76 9.24 -7.84 5.60
CA ASN A 76 8.67 -8.46 6.80
C ASN A 76 9.01 -7.75 8.11
N HIS A 77 9.89 -6.75 8.08
CA HIS A 77 10.28 -5.98 9.26
C HIS A 77 10.13 -4.47 9.02
N LEU A 78 10.96 -3.85 8.16
CA LEU A 78 10.96 -2.40 7.96
C LEU A 78 9.63 -1.84 7.44
N VAL A 79 8.95 -2.57 6.54
CA VAL A 79 7.59 -2.21 6.07
C VAL A 79 6.62 -2.14 7.24
N TRP A 80 6.73 -3.02 8.23
CA TRP A 80 5.85 -3.06 9.39
C TRP A 80 6.14 -1.96 10.39
N VAL A 81 7.41 -1.54 10.53
CA VAL A 81 7.78 -0.33 11.25
C VAL A 81 7.13 0.91 10.61
N ASN A 82 7.24 1.06 9.28
CA ASN A 82 6.58 2.16 8.56
C ASN A 82 5.04 2.06 8.67
N CYS A 83 4.45 0.86 8.58
CA CYS A 83 3.01 0.66 8.76
C CYS A 83 2.55 1.04 10.17
N TRP A 84 3.37 0.77 11.19
CA TRP A 84 3.11 1.21 12.56
C TRP A 84 3.07 2.73 12.64
N TRP A 85 4.11 3.41 12.14
CA TRP A 85 4.16 4.87 12.13
C TRP A 85 2.95 5.46 11.43
N ARG A 86 2.59 4.95 10.24
CA ARG A 86 1.43 5.42 9.46
C ARG A 86 0.10 5.19 10.18
N SER A 87 -0.04 4.10 10.91
CA SER A 87 -1.26 3.76 11.66
C SER A 87 -1.44 4.63 12.90
N LYS A 88 -0.34 5.06 13.53
CA LYS A 88 -0.35 5.96 14.70
C LYS A 88 -0.46 7.43 14.30
N ASN A 89 0.13 7.80 13.16
CA ASN A 89 0.26 9.19 12.71
C ASN A 89 -0.62 9.50 11.50
N THR A 90 -1.87 9.03 11.48
CA THR A 90 -2.74 9.12 10.29
C THR A 90 -2.95 10.56 9.80
N ASP A 91 -3.04 11.55 10.71
CA ASP A 91 -3.14 12.96 10.31
C ASP A 91 -1.86 13.48 9.64
N LEU A 92 -0.70 13.04 10.11
CA LEU A 92 0.59 13.37 9.49
C LEU A 92 0.75 12.67 8.15
N VAL A 93 0.24 11.44 7.98
CA VAL A 93 0.22 10.73 6.70
C VAL A 93 -0.62 11.49 5.68
N LEU A 94 -1.83 11.91 6.04
CA LEU A 94 -2.71 12.64 5.10
C LEU A 94 -2.07 13.95 4.64
N LYS A 95 -1.48 14.71 5.57
CA LYS A 95 -0.80 15.97 5.26
C LYS A 95 0.51 15.75 4.51
N GLY A 96 1.36 14.87 5.01
CA GLY A 96 2.73 14.67 4.55
C GLY A 96 2.84 14.06 3.16
N TYR A 97 1.84 13.27 2.75
CA TYR A 97 1.73 12.74 1.39
C TYR A 97 0.68 13.47 0.54
N LYS A 98 0.17 14.61 1.00
CA LYS A 98 -0.86 15.42 0.29
C LYS A 98 -2.07 14.60 -0.17
N ILE A 99 -2.51 13.64 0.66
CA ILE A 99 -3.61 12.74 0.30
C ILE A 99 -4.94 13.50 0.36
N ASN A 100 -5.59 13.64 -0.80
CA ASN A 100 -6.96 14.09 -0.89
C ASN A 100 -7.92 12.89 -0.76
N LEU A 101 -8.63 12.79 0.37
CA LEU A 101 -9.53 11.65 0.62
C LEU A 101 -10.73 11.61 -0.32
N GLN A 102 -11.30 12.75 -0.71
CA GLN A 102 -12.38 12.79 -1.70
C GLN A 102 -11.95 12.12 -3.00
N HIS A 103 -10.76 12.46 -3.50
CA HIS A 103 -10.18 11.84 -4.68
C HIS A 103 -9.89 10.34 -4.43
N ALA A 104 -9.20 10.02 -3.34
CA ALA A 104 -8.74 8.67 -3.03
C ALA A 104 -9.88 7.64 -2.87
N VAL A 105 -11.05 8.06 -2.39
CA VAL A 105 -12.23 7.18 -2.24
C VAL A 105 -13.31 7.42 -3.30
N GLY A 106 -13.12 8.40 -4.18
CA GLY A 106 -14.12 8.82 -5.17
C GLY A 106 -15.42 9.27 -4.53
N SER A 107 -15.33 10.14 -3.51
CA SER A 107 -16.46 10.61 -2.72
C SER A 107 -16.69 12.11 -2.87
N ILE A 108 -17.97 12.50 -2.84
CA ILE A 108 -18.42 13.90 -2.82
C ILE A 108 -18.51 14.48 -1.40
N PHE A 109 -18.33 13.68 -0.35
CA PHE A 109 -18.44 14.15 1.02
C PHE A 109 -17.31 15.13 1.37
N PRO A 110 -17.55 16.16 2.22
CA PRO A 110 -16.51 17.08 2.65
C PRO A 110 -15.31 16.37 3.30
N ASN A 111 -14.10 16.84 3.02
CA ASN A 111 -12.85 16.24 3.53
C ASN A 111 -12.79 16.14 5.06
N GLY A 112 -13.38 17.07 5.82
CA GLY A 112 -13.41 17.00 7.28
C GLY A 112 -14.14 15.76 7.81
N ILE A 113 -15.26 15.38 7.19
CA ILE A 113 -16.04 14.20 7.55
C ILE A 113 -15.26 12.93 7.15
N LEU A 114 -14.72 12.90 5.92
CA LEU A 114 -13.91 11.78 5.44
C LEU A 114 -12.67 11.57 6.32
N ASN A 115 -11.98 12.64 6.73
CA ASN A 115 -10.82 12.57 7.61
C ASN A 115 -11.17 11.90 8.95
N PHE A 116 -12.30 12.25 9.56
CA PHE A 116 -12.72 11.66 10.82
C PHE A 116 -12.95 10.15 10.70
N PHE A 117 -13.74 9.72 9.71
CA PHE A 117 -13.99 8.30 9.46
C PHE A 117 -12.73 7.53 9.07
N PHE A 118 -11.91 8.13 8.21
CA PHE A 118 -10.65 7.55 7.78
C PHE A 118 -9.72 7.34 8.95
N LYS A 119 -9.51 8.36 9.80
CA LYS A 119 -8.67 8.25 11.00
C LYS A 119 -9.14 7.12 11.90
N PHE A 120 -10.43 7.06 12.23
CA PHE A 120 -10.95 6.03 13.12
C PHE A 120 -10.82 4.62 12.52
N SER A 121 -11.20 4.44 11.26
CA SER A 121 -11.17 3.14 10.58
C SER A 121 -9.74 2.68 10.28
N TYR A 122 -8.91 3.56 9.75
CA TYR A 122 -7.54 3.28 9.36
C TYR A 122 -6.66 2.97 10.58
N ALA A 123 -6.72 3.80 11.62
CA ALA A 123 -5.94 3.56 12.84
C ALA A 123 -6.36 2.25 13.52
N ARG A 124 -7.66 1.96 13.63
CA ARG A 124 -8.16 0.73 14.26
C ARG A 124 -7.77 -0.52 13.47
N LYS A 125 -7.96 -0.50 12.14
CA LYS A 125 -7.58 -1.63 11.26
C LYS A 125 -6.07 -1.82 11.24
N GLY A 126 -5.31 -0.73 11.19
CA GLY A 126 -3.86 -0.73 11.27
C GLY A 126 -3.36 -1.37 12.55
N ALA A 127 -3.86 -0.91 13.72
CA ALA A 127 -3.51 -1.48 15.01
C ALA A 127 -3.81 -2.99 15.11
N LYS A 128 -4.97 -3.45 14.59
CA LYS A 128 -5.31 -4.88 14.56
C LYS A 128 -4.32 -5.68 13.71
N LYS A 129 -3.96 -5.19 12.51
CA LYS A 129 -2.99 -5.84 11.62
C LYS A 129 -1.60 -5.89 12.23
N LEU A 130 -1.15 -4.79 12.82
CA LEU A 130 0.16 -4.71 13.49
C LEU A 130 0.25 -5.69 14.66
N LYS A 131 -0.81 -5.79 15.47
CA LYS A 131 -0.86 -6.78 16.55
C LYS A 131 -0.83 -8.21 16.02
N ALA A 132 -1.54 -8.49 14.93
CA ALA A 132 -1.57 -9.82 14.32
C ALA A 132 -0.23 -10.22 13.68
N GLN A 133 0.52 -9.26 13.12
CA GLN A 133 1.84 -9.52 12.55
C GLN A 133 2.94 -9.61 13.62
N GLY A 134 2.78 -8.93 14.76
CA GLY A 134 3.73 -8.97 15.88
C GLY A 134 4.33 -7.60 16.20
N MET A 135 4.58 -6.74 15.19
CA MET A 135 5.15 -5.40 15.41
C MET A 135 4.36 -4.56 16.41
N GLY A 136 3.03 -4.73 16.43
CA GLY A 136 2.14 -3.94 17.30
C GLY A 136 2.17 -4.29 18.79
N VAL A 137 2.97 -5.28 19.22
CA VAL A 137 3.11 -5.64 20.65
C VAL A 137 4.27 -4.93 21.34
N HIS A 138 5.18 -4.34 20.57
CA HIS A 138 6.36 -3.63 21.04
C HIS A 138 6.05 -2.19 21.45
N THR A 139 6.97 -1.58 22.21
CA THR A 139 6.88 -0.16 22.56
C THR A 139 7.19 0.74 21.36
N ALA A 140 6.87 2.03 21.47
CA ALA A 140 7.19 2.98 20.39
C ALA A 140 8.70 3.09 20.18
N GLU A 141 9.46 3.12 21.27
CA GLU A 141 10.92 3.26 21.27
C GLU A 141 11.60 2.03 20.65
N GLU A 142 11.10 0.82 20.96
CA GLU A 142 11.59 -0.43 20.35
C GLU A 142 11.35 -0.43 18.85
N ILE A 143 10.15 -0.07 18.40
CA ILE A 143 9.77 -0.07 16.99
C ILE A 143 10.59 0.96 16.21
N GLU A 144 10.82 2.14 16.79
CA GLU A 144 11.69 3.14 16.17
C GLU A 144 13.13 2.65 16.06
N GLN A 145 13.66 2.00 17.11
CA GLN A 145 15.00 1.42 17.07
C GLN A 145 15.12 0.31 16.01
N PHE A 146 14.11 -0.55 15.88
CA PHE A 146 14.05 -1.57 14.82
C PHE A 146 14.16 -0.97 13.42
N GLY A 147 13.46 0.14 13.18
CA GLY A 147 13.57 0.87 11.92
C GLY A 147 14.98 1.44 11.70
N CYS A 148 15.58 2.04 12.72
CA CYS A 148 16.95 2.56 12.65
C CYS A 148 17.98 1.44 12.37
N ASP A 149 17.83 0.27 12.99
CA ASP A 149 18.73 -0.87 12.81
C ASP A 149 18.63 -1.45 11.39
N ASP A 150 17.41 -1.60 10.85
CA ASP A 150 17.20 -2.04 9.46
C ASP A 150 17.80 -1.05 8.46
N LEU A 151 17.59 0.26 8.67
CA LEU A 151 18.18 1.32 7.85
C LEU A 151 19.71 1.29 7.92
N LYS A 152 20.26 1.07 9.12
CA LYS A 152 21.70 0.90 9.29
C LYS A 152 22.23 -0.32 8.55
N ALA A 153 21.54 -1.46 8.59
CA ALA A 153 21.95 -2.67 7.87
C ALA A 153 21.99 -2.43 6.35
N LEU A 154 21.01 -1.73 5.79
CA LEU A 154 21.02 -1.33 4.39
C LEU A 154 22.15 -0.33 4.08
N CYS A 155 22.35 0.66 4.95
CA CYS A 155 23.44 1.62 4.83
C CYS A 155 24.81 0.94 4.80
N ASP A 156 25.05 0.00 5.72
CA ASP A 156 26.30 -0.73 5.82
C ASP A 156 26.50 -1.67 4.62
N LEU A 157 25.43 -2.33 4.13
CA LEU A 157 25.52 -3.17 2.93
C LEU A 157 25.81 -2.35 1.67
N LEU A 158 25.17 -1.18 1.52
CA LEU A 158 25.40 -0.29 0.38
C LEU A 158 26.84 0.25 0.40
N ALA A 159 27.36 0.59 1.58
CA ALA A 159 28.70 1.13 1.77
C ALA A 159 28.96 2.34 0.85
N ASP A 160 30.03 2.29 0.06
CA ASP A 160 30.45 3.30 -0.92
C ASP A 160 29.94 3.04 -2.35
N LYS A 161 29.18 1.94 -2.56
CA LYS A 161 28.70 1.55 -3.88
C LYS A 161 27.51 2.41 -4.34
N PRO A 162 27.33 2.61 -5.65
CA PRO A 162 26.16 3.33 -6.16
C PRO A 162 24.87 2.51 -5.99
N PHE A 163 24.93 1.19 -6.10
CA PHE A 163 23.85 0.23 -5.84
C PHE A 163 24.35 -0.94 -4.98
N PHE A 164 23.46 -1.71 -4.36
CA PHE A 164 23.86 -2.67 -3.30
C PHE A 164 24.94 -3.68 -3.72
N PHE A 165 24.95 -4.08 -4.99
CA PHE A 165 25.89 -5.08 -5.53
C PHE A 165 26.82 -4.57 -6.64
N GLY A 166 26.90 -3.25 -6.87
CA GLY A 166 27.83 -2.66 -7.84
C GLY A 166 27.25 -1.46 -8.57
N ASP A 167 27.57 -1.35 -9.86
CA ASP A 167 27.29 -0.18 -10.70
C ASP A 167 25.88 -0.14 -11.32
N GLU A 168 25.19 -1.27 -11.36
CA GLU A 168 23.82 -1.38 -11.89
C GLU A 168 22.82 -1.79 -10.81
N PRO A 169 21.58 -1.27 -10.85
CA PRO A 169 20.55 -1.62 -9.90
C PRO A 169 20.05 -3.05 -10.09
N THR A 170 19.78 -3.70 -8.98
CA THR A 170 19.27 -5.06 -8.87
C THR A 170 17.85 -5.07 -8.31
N THR A 171 17.24 -6.25 -8.15
CA THR A 171 15.94 -6.35 -7.49
C THR A 171 15.95 -5.76 -6.08
N LEU A 172 17.05 -5.91 -5.33
CA LEU A 172 17.18 -5.33 -3.98
C LEU A 172 17.10 -3.81 -4.02
N ASP A 173 17.72 -3.15 -4.99
CA ASP A 173 17.69 -1.69 -5.14
C ASP A 173 16.26 -1.19 -5.41
N VAL A 174 15.51 -1.90 -6.24
CA VAL A 174 14.10 -1.59 -6.54
C VAL A 174 13.23 -1.74 -5.29
N VAL A 175 13.37 -2.85 -4.58
CA VAL A 175 12.60 -3.13 -3.35
C VAL A 175 12.92 -2.12 -2.26
N ALA A 176 14.21 -1.85 -2.02
CA ALA A 176 14.65 -0.86 -1.04
C ALA A 176 14.10 0.53 -1.38
N PHE A 177 14.28 0.99 -2.63
CA PHE A 177 13.76 2.28 -3.07
C PHE A 177 12.25 2.41 -2.83
N SER A 178 11.48 1.35 -3.08
CA SER A 178 10.01 1.38 -2.94
C SER A 178 9.55 1.75 -1.52
N LEU A 179 10.32 1.39 -0.50
CA LEU A 179 10.03 1.73 0.90
C LEU A 179 10.76 2.99 1.34
N LEU A 180 12.06 3.08 1.05
CA LEU A 180 12.90 4.21 1.46
C LEU A 180 12.39 5.54 0.88
N ALA A 181 11.87 5.53 -0.35
CA ALA A 181 11.25 6.72 -0.95
C ALA A 181 10.02 7.21 -0.16
N GLN A 182 9.24 6.31 0.45
CA GLN A 182 8.10 6.69 1.30
C GLN A 182 8.59 7.38 2.57
N ILE A 183 9.69 6.90 3.15
CA ILE A 183 10.28 7.50 4.35
C ILE A 183 10.91 8.85 4.03
N LEU A 184 11.73 8.90 2.98
CA LEU A 184 12.58 10.03 2.67
C LEU A 184 11.82 11.22 2.06
N TYR A 185 10.90 10.97 1.13
CA TYR A 185 10.25 12.01 0.33
C TYR A 185 8.89 12.46 0.86
N ILE A 186 8.51 12.07 2.08
CA ILE A 186 7.40 12.73 2.79
C ILE A 186 7.74 14.21 3.01
N GLU A 187 6.73 15.09 3.01
CA GLU A 187 6.93 16.53 3.22
C GLU A 187 7.87 16.82 4.40
N LYS A 188 8.88 17.67 4.17
CA LYS A 188 9.93 17.96 5.17
C LYS A 188 9.38 18.50 6.48
N SER A 189 8.27 19.24 6.42
CA SER A 189 7.59 19.75 7.61
C SER A 189 6.91 18.67 8.47
N THR A 190 6.71 17.46 7.94
CA THR A 190 6.13 16.34 8.68
C THR A 190 7.20 15.74 9.60
N PRO A 191 6.98 15.68 10.93
CA PRO A 191 7.90 15.03 11.84
C PRO A 191 7.93 13.52 11.57
N TYR A 192 9.10 12.95 11.27
CA TYR A 192 9.27 11.51 11.08
C TYR A 192 10.70 11.08 11.42
N SER A 193 10.87 10.43 12.57
CA SER A 193 12.19 10.06 13.11
C SER A 193 13.02 9.18 12.17
N LEU A 194 12.42 8.26 11.41
CA LEU A 194 13.17 7.44 10.45
C LEU A 194 13.73 8.26 9.28
N ARG A 195 13.01 9.28 8.80
CA ARG A 195 13.55 10.20 7.79
C ARG A 195 14.75 10.94 8.35
N ASP A 196 14.59 11.52 9.55
CA ASP A 196 15.64 12.30 10.18
C ASP A 196 16.89 11.44 10.47
N TYR A 197 16.69 10.17 10.85
CA TYR A 197 17.76 9.19 11.01
C TYR A 197 18.46 8.89 9.69
N MET A 198 17.72 8.64 8.60
CA MET A 198 18.30 8.41 7.27
C MET A 198 19.15 9.59 6.81
N GLU A 199 18.62 10.82 6.93
CA GLU A 199 19.32 12.04 6.51
C GLU A 199 20.61 12.27 7.30
N THR A 200 20.61 11.94 8.59
CA THR A 200 21.74 12.20 9.49
C THR A 200 22.78 11.07 9.49
N ASN A 201 22.33 9.82 9.48
CA ASN A 201 23.17 8.65 9.74
C ASN A 201 23.38 7.75 8.52
N CYS A 202 22.55 7.89 7.47
CA CYS A 202 22.62 7.06 6.27
C CYS A 202 22.66 7.91 4.98
N PRO A 203 23.60 8.88 4.84
CA PRO A 203 23.64 9.75 3.67
C PRO A 203 23.87 9.01 2.35
N ASN A 204 24.50 7.83 2.38
CA ASN A 204 24.64 6.96 1.22
C ASN A 204 23.30 6.37 0.74
N LEU A 205 22.38 6.03 1.66
CA LEU A 205 21.01 5.60 1.33
C LEU A 205 20.18 6.75 0.75
N VAL A 206 20.38 7.98 1.24
CA VAL A 206 19.78 9.18 0.63
C VAL A 206 20.25 9.33 -0.81
N GLY A 207 21.57 9.19 -1.03
CA GLY A 207 22.15 9.20 -2.37
C GLY A 207 21.61 8.08 -3.27
N HIS A 208 21.44 6.87 -2.75
CA HIS A 208 20.82 5.75 -3.45
C HIS A 208 19.39 6.08 -3.89
N CYS A 209 18.58 6.65 -2.99
CA CYS A 209 17.23 7.08 -3.31
C CYS A 209 17.19 8.17 -4.37
N SER A 210 18.17 9.10 -4.39
CA SER A 210 18.27 10.11 -5.46
C SER A 210 18.54 9.46 -6.81
N ARG A 211 19.54 8.56 -6.87
CA ARG A 211 19.90 7.84 -8.11
C ARG A 211 18.75 7.01 -8.66
N MET A 212 18.05 6.26 -7.81
CA MET A 212 16.89 5.47 -8.21
C MET A 212 15.73 6.36 -8.67
N LYS A 213 15.46 7.47 -7.98
CA LYS A 213 14.44 8.45 -8.39
C LYS A 213 14.75 9.03 -9.77
N GLU A 214 15.95 9.55 -9.97
CA GLU A 214 16.38 10.16 -11.24
C GLU A 214 16.33 9.17 -12.40
N ARG A 215 16.73 7.92 -12.16
CA ARG A 215 16.75 6.87 -13.19
C ARG A 215 15.36 6.35 -13.57
N CYS A 216 14.46 6.20 -12.59
CA CYS A 216 13.17 5.54 -12.80
C CYS A 216 12.00 6.52 -12.97
N PHE A 217 12.13 7.76 -12.52
CA PHE A 217 11.06 8.76 -12.47
C PHE A 217 11.56 10.14 -12.90
N PRO A 218 11.93 10.33 -14.18
CA PRO A 218 12.45 11.61 -14.67
C PRO A 218 11.43 12.77 -14.56
N ASP A 219 10.15 12.45 -14.45
CA ASP A 219 9.00 13.34 -14.29
C ASP A 219 8.43 13.36 -12.86
N TRP A 220 9.22 12.92 -11.86
CA TRP A 220 8.80 12.82 -10.45
C TRP A 220 8.09 14.07 -9.91
N GLU A 221 8.65 15.26 -10.16
CA GLU A 221 8.07 16.51 -9.68
C GLU A 221 6.71 16.80 -10.32
N GLU A 222 6.54 16.51 -11.61
CA GLU A 222 5.25 16.64 -12.28
C GLU A 222 4.24 15.67 -11.67
N MET A 223 4.61 14.39 -11.55
CA MET A 223 3.79 13.35 -10.95
C MET A 223 3.32 13.73 -9.54
N CYS A 224 4.21 14.26 -8.70
CA CYS A 224 3.87 14.67 -7.34
C CYS A 224 2.98 15.93 -7.28
N ASN A 225 3.17 16.87 -8.22
CA ASN A 225 2.38 18.10 -8.25
C ASN A 225 0.98 17.89 -8.83
N THR A 226 0.85 17.06 -9.87
CA THR A 226 -0.44 16.79 -10.53
C THR A 226 -1.15 15.58 -9.94
N LEU A 227 -0.47 14.76 -9.14
CA LEU A 227 -0.94 13.46 -8.66
C LEU A 227 -1.35 12.52 -9.82
N ASP A 228 -0.64 12.64 -10.95
CA ASP A 228 -0.87 11.88 -12.17
C ASP A 228 0.32 10.94 -12.41
N MET A 229 0.06 9.65 -12.49
CA MET A 229 1.10 8.62 -12.69
C MET A 229 1.37 8.34 -14.19
N ASN A 230 0.65 9.03 -15.09
CA ASN A 230 0.74 8.86 -16.54
C ASN A 230 1.14 10.15 -17.25
N THR A 231 1.94 11.00 -16.60
CA THR A 231 2.47 12.28 -17.13
C THR A 231 3.18 12.13 -18.47
N HIS A 232 3.80 10.98 -18.72
CA HIS A 232 4.45 10.64 -19.99
C HIS A 232 3.49 10.28 -21.14
N LEU A 233 2.21 10.03 -20.86
CA LEU A 233 1.21 9.66 -21.88
C LEU A 233 0.50 10.91 -22.44
N PRO A 234 0.18 10.94 -23.75
CA PRO A 234 -0.66 12.00 -24.32
C PRO A 234 -2.02 12.06 -23.62
N LYS A 235 -2.37 13.24 -23.07
CA LYS A 235 -3.67 13.43 -22.42
C LYS A 235 -4.76 13.57 -23.49
N PRO A 236 -5.91 12.87 -23.36
CA PRO A 236 -7.03 13.10 -24.25
C PRO A 236 -7.50 14.57 -24.14
N PRO A 237 -8.01 15.17 -25.24
CA PRO A 237 -8.52 16.53 -25.19
C PRO A 237 -9.59 16.64 -24.10
N LYS A 238 -9.48 17.66 -23.23
CA LYS A 238 -10.47 17.93 -22.19
C LYS A 238 -11.81 18.17 -22.87
N GLU A 239 -12.78 17.27 -22.66
CA GLU A 239 -14.17 17.53 -23.03
C GLU A 239 -14.66 18.69 -22.16
N GLU A 240 -15.04 19.80 -22.78
CA GLU A 240 -15.74 20.89 -22.11
C GLU A 240 -17.07 20.35 -21.60
N GLU A 241 -17.25 20.33 -20.27
CA GLU A 241 -18.53 20.00 -19.64
C GLU A 241 -19.60 20.98 -20.14
N LYS A 242 -20.41 20.55 -21.13
CA LYS A 242 -21.65 21.24 -21.47
C LYS A 242 -22.64 21.04 -20.32
N GLU A 243 -22.86 22.08 -19.53
CA GLU A 243 -24.01 22.18 -18.64
C GLU A 243 -25.31 22.03 -19.46
N SER A 244 -25.89 20.83 -19.51
CA SER A 244 -27.26 20.65 -19.98
C SER A 244 -28.23 20.90 -18.82
N LYS A 245 -28.60 22.18 -18.65
CA LYS A 245 -29.80 22.59 -17.90
C LYS A 245 -31.03 22.39 -18.78
N GLU A 246 -31.54 21.17 -18.89
CA GLU A 246 -32.89 20.92 -19.43
C GLU A 246 -33.26 19.47 -19.14
N ASP A 247 -33.75 19.19 -17.93
CA ASP A 247 -34.56 17.98 -17.61
C ASP A 247 -35.23 18.05 -16.22
N LYS A 248 -35.36 19.25 -15.63
CA LYS A 248 -35.95 19.44 -14.29
C LYS A 248 -37.38 20.01 -14.32
N LYS A 249 -38.13 19.80 -15.40
CA LYS A 249 -39.49 20.35 -15.53
C LYS A 249 -40.64 19.36 -15.63
N GLU A 250 -40.42 18.04 -15.75
CA GLU A 250 -41.53 17.09 -15.89
C GLU A 250 -41.90 16.27 -14.63
N THR A 251 -41.17 16.37 -13.52
CA THR A 251 -41.48 15.56 -12.32
C THR A 251 -42.18 16.32 -11.19
N LYS A 252 -42.85 17.45 -11.49
CA LYS A 252 -43.50 18.29 -10.46
C LYS A 252 -45.04 18.35 -10.51
N GLU A 253 -45.70 17.55 -11.35
CA GLU A 253 -47.18 17.59 -11.48
C GLU A 253 -47.94 16.32 -11.06
N SER A 254 -47.31 15.30 -10.48
CA SER A 254 -47.99 14.04 -10.16
C SER A 254 -48.01 13.63 -8.67
N LYS A 255 -47.96 14.60 -7.75
CA LYS A 255 -48.12 14.32 -6.30
C LYS A 255 -49.05 15.30 -5.58
N GLU A 256 -50.30 15.38 -6.02
CA GLU A 256 -51.43 15.74 -5.16
C GLU A 256 -52.56 14.72 -5.38
N GLY A 257 -52.89 13.95 -4.34
CA GLY A 257 -54.08 13.10 -4.32
C GLY A 257 -53.84 11.64 -3.89
N LYS A 258 -53.71 11.40 -2.58
CA LYS A 258 -54.57 10.48 -1.80
C LYS A 258 -53.96 10.19 -0.43
N GLU A 259 -54.62 10.71 0.59
CA GLU A 259 -54.65 10.15 1.95
C GLU A 259 -55.38 8.79 1.97
N GLY A 260 -55.03 7.92 2.92
CA GLY A 260 -55.95 6.87 3.40
C GLY A 260 -55.35 5.55 3.89
N LYS A 261 -55.06 5.50 5.21
CA LYS A 261 -55.33 4.42 6.20
C LYS A 261 -54.75 2.99 6.10
N GLU A 262 -54.33 2.54 7.30
CA GLU A 262 -54.32 1.16 7.88
C GLU A 262 -53.34 0.13 7.25
N GLY A 263 -52.59 -0.70 7.97
CA GLY A 263 -52.48 -1.01 9.39
C GLY A 263 -51.28 -1.96 9.65
N ASP A 264 -50.81 -1.93 10.89
CA ASP A 264 -50.06 -2.91 11.71
C ASP A 264 -49.39 -4.16 11.06
N LYS A 265 -48.05 -4.32 11.23
CA LYS A 265 -47.41 -5.43 11.97
C LYS A 265 -45.87 -5.45 11.88
N GLU A 266 -45.26 -5.68 13.05
CA GLU A 266 -43.88 -6.09 13.31
C GLU A 266 -43.39 -7.28 12.47
N LYS A 267 -42.10 -7.28 12.09
CA LYS A 267 -41.09 -8.20 12.67
C LYS A 267 -39.67 -7.93 12.16
N ALA A 268 -38.75 -7.94 13.12
CA ALA A 268 -37.32 -8.15 12.95
C ALA A 268 -37.03 -9.56 12.38
N ASP A 269 -35.98 -9.71 11.58
CA ASP A 269 -34.69 -10.33 11.93
C ASP A 269 -33.96 -10.83 10.66
N GLY A 270 -32.64 -10.94 10.73
CA GLY A 270 -31.87 -11.65 9.71
C GLY A 270 -30.36 -11.37 9.65
N GLU A 271 -29.66 -11.34 10.79
CA GLU A 271 -28.22 -11.67 10.80
C GLU A 271 -28.08 -13.19 10.65
N GLU A 272 -27.46 -13.67 9.57
CA GLU A 272 -26.97 -15.05 9.49
C GLU A 272 -25.45 -15.08 9.69
N LYS A 273 -25.07 -15.71 10.81
CA LYS A 273 -23.78 -16.32 11.05
C LYS A 273 -23.71 -17.66 10.31
N GLU A 274 -22.61 -17.91 9.63
CA GLU A 274 -22.08 -19.27 9.50
C GLU A 274 -20.80 -19.40 10.33
N GLY A 275 -20.77 -20.42 11.17
CA GLY A 275 -19.59 -20.88 11.88
C GLY A 275 -19.55 -22.40 11.84
N GLU A 276 -18.36 -22.94 11.61
CA GLU A 276 -17.87 -24.27 11.99
C GLU A 276 -16.33 -24.15 11.89
N LYS A 277 -15.48 -24.75 12.71
CA LYS A 277 -15.55 -25.70 13.83
C LYS A 277 -14.16 -25.60 14.46
N ASP A 278 -14.06 -25.62 15.78
CA ASP A 278 -12.96 -26.30 16.49
C ASP A 278 -13.38 -26.42 17.96
N LYS A 279 -13.49 -27.66 18.44
CA LYS A 279 -13.59 -27.98 19.86
C LYS A 279 -12.49 -28.95 20.22
N GLU A 280 -11.74 -28.53 21.21
CA GLU A 280 -10.72 -29.22 21.98
C GLU A 280 -11.13 -30.63 22.42
N VAL A 281 -10.16 -31.53 22.42
CA VAL A 281 -10.15 -32.75 23.23
C VAL A 281 -8.84 -32.72 24.01
N ASP A 282 -8.93 -32.44 25.31
CA ASP A 282 -7.95 -32.95 26.26
C ASP A 282 -8.63 -33.22 27.61
N GLU A 283 -8.02 -34.13 28.36
CA GLU A 283 -8.36 -34.62 29.70
C GLU A 283 -9.40 -35.77 29.81
N ASN A 284 -8.86 -36.99 29.86
CA ASN A 284 -9.34 -37.97 30.83
C ASN A 284 -8.17 -38.83 31.34
N LYS A 285 -7.73 -38.56 32.57
CA LYS A 285 -6.84 -39.41 33.36
C LYS A 285 -7.57 -39.78 34.65
N GLU A 286 -7.37 -41.04 35.06
CA GLU A 286 -7.78 -41.68 36.32
C GLU A 286 -9.20 -42.28 36.38
N LYS A 287 -9.30 -43.55 35.99
CA LYS A 287 -9.68 -44.67 36.88
C LYS A 287 -9.54 -46.00 36.13
N GLU A 288 -8.48 -46.75 36.44
CA GLU A 288 -8.53 -48.22 36.59
C GLU A 288 -7.14 -48.72 37.05
N LYS A 289 -6.96 -48.80 38.36
CA LYS A 289 -6.18 -49.88 38.99
C LYS A 289 -7.16 -51.03 39.22
N ASN A 290 -6.80 -52.22 38.75
CA ASN A 290 -7.24 -53.58 39.13
C ASN A 290 -7.64 -54.39 37.88
N THR A 291 -6.72 -55.12 37.24
CA THR A 291 -6.59 -56.58 37.38
C THR A 291 -5.36 -57.08 36.60
N ASN A 292 -4.58 -57.94 37.26
CA ASN A 292 -3.38 -58.67 36.84
C ASN A 292 -2.05 -57.90 36.74
#